data_AF-A0A3N5SDT8-F1
#
_entry.id   AF-A0A3N5SDT8-F1
#
_cell.length_a   1.000
_cell.length_b   1.000
_cell.length_c   1.000
_cell.angle_alpha   90.00
_cell.angle_beta   90.00
_cell.angle_gamma   90.00
#
_symmetry.space_group_name_H-M   'P 1'
#
loop_
_entity.id
_entity.type
_entity.pdbx_description
1 polymer ?
#
loop_
_entity_poly.entity_id
_entity_poly.type
_entity_poly.pdbx_seq_one_letter_code
_entity_poly.pdbx_strand_id
1 'polypeptide(L)'
;MTEWDMVCPDGKIYPLDEGELVYLWDRSMFPLDAYPGGGNYRVLKHSGELYSIYLHLQDGPSYREAYGERDHLGMIGNTGRSYGTHLHFSALNRTERVSLNPLKMLPARSDQTPPVIAGVFVRVGDRYSAVREGASIRLTRHYPLLVEITDSMGGTERLGAHSLAAYFNGHKVMEINFTTLEYSKNGLTISGNKFHDLFDEKGYYRIGNISYNNGPNSLKIVAGDFAGNETVHEMSFNVNLDIKE
;
A
#
# COMPACT_ATOMS: atom_id res chain seq x y z
N MET A 1 -0.84 -0.29 -1.29
CA MET A 1 -1.91 0.70 -1.52
C MET A 1 -2.61 0.55 -2.87
N THR A 2 -2.15 -0.34 -3.76
CA THR A 2 -2.80 -0.58 -5.06
C THR A 2 -3.54 -1.92 -5.13
N GLU A 3 -3.49 -2.68 -4.04
CA GLU A 3 -4.27 -3.89 -3.76
C GLU A 3 -4.96 -3.67 -2.41
N TRP A 4 -6.21 -4.12 -2.30
CA TRP A 4 -7.11 -3.73 -1.23
C TRP A 4 -7.86 -4.93 -0.65
N ASP A 5 -7.80 -5.06 0.66
CA ASP A 5 -8.58 -6.02 1.41
C ASP A 5 -9.83 -5.33 1.96
N MET A 6 -11.01 -5.78 1.52
CA MET A 6 -12.30 -5.22 1.86
C MET A 6 -13.19 -6.24 2.56
N VAL A 7 -13.93 -5.78 3.56
CA VAL A 7 -14.96 -6.58 4.22
C VAL A 7 -16.33 -5.97 3.94
N CYS A 8 -17.33 -6.82 3.69
CA CYS A 8 -18.72 -6.40 3.48
C CYS A 8 -19.65 -7.21 4.37
N PRO A 9 -20.60 -6.59 5.11
CA PRO A 9 -21.54 -7.31 5.96
C PRO A 9 -22.41 -8.35 5.23
N ASP A 10 -22.83 -8.06 3.99
CA ASP A 10 -23.66 -8.99 3.21
C ASP A 10 -22.84 -9.96 2.34
N GLY A 11 -21.51 -9.74 2.29
CA GLY A 11 -20.55 -10.55 1.56
C GLY A 11 -20.73 -10.55 0.04
N LYS A 12 -21.60 -9.73 -0.56
CA LYS A 12 -21.83 -9.73 -2.00
C LYS A 12 -20.75 -8.93 -2.72
N ILE A 13 -20.30 -9.45 -3.86
CA ILE A 13 -19.32 -8.80 -4.72
C ILE A 13 -20.01 -8.41 -6.02
N TYR A 14 -19.77 -7.16 -6.42
CA TYR A 14 -20.23 -6.57 -7.67
C TYR A 14 -19.00 -6.19 -8.51
N PRO A 15 -19.09 -6.23 -9.84
CA PRO A 15 -18.05 -5.71 -10.71
C PRO A 15 -17.76 -4.24 -10.43
N LEU A 16 -16.50 -3.84 -10.64
CA LEU A 16 -16.07 -2.44 -10.63
C LEU A 16 -16.81 -1.61 -11.69
N ASP A 17 -16.98 -2.20 -12.87
CA ASP A 17 -17.61 -1.62 -14.05
C ASP A 17 -18.15 -2.78 -14.92
N GLU A 18 -18.93 -2.49 -15.96
CA GLU A 18 -19.30 -3.47 -16.98
C GLU A 18 -18.05 -4.13 -17.57
N GLY A 19 -18.10 -5.44 -17.82
CA GLY A 19 -16.93 -6.15 -18.31
C GLY A 19 -17.16 -7.61 -18.68
N GLU A 20 -16.18 -8.14 -19.41
CA GLU A 20 -16.13 -9.52 -19.85
C GLU A 20 -15.25 -10.35 -18.92
N LEU A 21 -15.71 -11.55 -18.57
CA LEU A 21 -14.92 -12.52 -17.82
C LEU A 21 -13.86 -13.12 -18.73
N VAL A 22 -12.61 -12.74 -18.51
CA VAL A 22 -11.48 -13.21 -19.32
C VAL A 22 -10.72 -14.37 -18.68
N TYR A 23 -10.86 -14.51 -17.35
CA TYR A 23 -10.25 -15.61 -16.62
C TYR A 23 -10.99 -15.86 -15.30
N LEU A 24 -11.07 -17.13 -14.90
CA LEU A 24 -11.52 -17.51 -13.58
C LEU A 24 -10.78 -18.78 -13.13
N TRP A 25 -10.63 -18.94 -11.82
CA TRP A 25 -10.31 -20.23 -11.21
C TRP A 25 -11.27 -20.45 -10.05
N ASP A 26 -11.94 -21.60 -10.04
CA ASP A 26 -12.84 -22.00 -8.97
C ASP A 26 -12.65 -23.49 -8.68
N ARG A 27 -12.52 -23.83 -7.39
CA ARG A 27 -12.31 -25.22 -6.97
C ARG A 27 -13.44 -26.15 -7.41
N SER A 28 -14.67 -25.68 -7.55
CA SER A 28 -15.78 -26.49 -8.06
C SER A 28 -15.56 -27.00 -9.50
N MET A 29 -14.71 -26.32 -10.28
CA MET A 29 -14.31 -26.77 -11.62
C MET A 29 -13.09 -27.71 -11.59
N PHE A 30 -12.28 -27.61 -10.53
CA PHE A 30 -11.06 -28.40 -10.31
C PHE A 30 -11.07 -29.03 -8.90
N PRO A 31 -12.03 -29.94 -8.60
CA PRO A 31 -12.30 -30.37 -7.23
C PRO A 31 -11.15 -31.16 -6.57
N LEU A 32 -10.24 -31.70 -7.38
CA LEU A 32 -9.08 -32.45 -6.92
C LEU A 32 -7.85 -31.57 -6.66
N ASP A 33 -7.90 -30.31 -7.10
CA ASP A 33 -6.79 -29.38 -6.96
C ASP A 33 -6.84 -28.68 -5.59
N ALA A 34 -5.67 -28.38 -5.05
CA ALA A 34 -5.56 -27.45 -3.93
C ALA A 34 -5.84 -26.03 -4.42
N TYR A 35 -6.38 -25.17 -3.55
CA TYR A 35 -6.52 -23.75 -3.88
C TYR A 35 -5.16 -23.16 -4.26
N PRO A 36 -5.07 -22.38 -5.35
CA PRO A 36 -3.91 -21.53 -5.60
C PRO A 36 -3.84 -20.45 -4.51
N GLY A 37 -2.73 -19.71 -4.47
CA GLY A 37 -2.51 -18.66 -3.47
C GLY A 37 -3.68 -17.67 -3.37
N GLY A 38 -4.23 -17.24 -4.51
CA GLY A 38 -5.37 -16.31 -4.57
C GLY A 38 -6.75 -16.93 -4.29
N GLY A 39 -6.85 -18.24 -4.02
CA GLY A 39 -8.12 -18.92 -3.78
C GLY A 39 -8.96 -19.06 -5.05
N ASN A 40 -10.27 -18.95 -4.90
CA ASN A 40 -11.15 -18.75 -6.05
C ASN A 40 -11.07 -17.28 -6.47
N TYR A 41 -10.93 -17.04 -7.76
CA TYR A 41 -10.81 -15.68 -8.27
C TYR A 41 -11.39 -15.52 -9.66
N ARG A 42 -11.75 -14.28 -9.97
CA ARG A 42 -12.30 -13.86 -11.26
C ARG A 42 -11.52 -12.65 -11.76
N VAL A 43 -11.30 -12.60 -13.07
CA VAL A 43 -10.65 -11.49 -13.76
C VAL A 43 -11.63 -10.96 -14.80
N LEU A 44 -12.05 -9.71 -14.64
CA LEU A 44 -12.86 -9.02 -15.64
C LEU A 44 -11.98 -8.08 -16.46
N LYS A 45 -12.22 -8.04 -17.77
CA LYS A 45 -11.74 -7.00 -18.67
C LYS A 45 -12.85 -5.97 -18.85
N HIS A 46 -12.53 -4.70 -18.64
CA HIS A 46 -13.43 -3.57 -18.81
C HIS A 46 -13.11 -2.82 -20.12
N SER A 47 -13.71 -1.64 -20.28
CA SER A 47 -13.37 -0.75 -21.39
C SER A 47 -11.87 -0.47 -21.47
N GLY A 48 -11.32 -0.46 -22.68
CA GLY A 48 -9.88 -0.30 -22.92
C GLY A 48 -9.06 -1.51 -22.47
N GLU A 49 -7.97 -1.24 -21.73
CA GLU A 49 -7.04 -2.26 -21.22
C GLU A 49 -7.04 -2.30 -19.68
N LEU A 50 -8.17 -1.92 -19.09
CA LEU A 50 -8.43 -2.01 -17.66
C LEU A 50 -8.92 -3.41 -17.29
N TYR A 51 -8.32 -3.98 -16.25
CA TYR A 51 -8.70 -5.27 -15.68
C TYR A 51 -8.95 -5.14 -14.19
N SER A 52 -9.98 -5.82 -13.69
CA SER A 52 -10.20 -5.99 -12.26
C SER A 52 -10.05 -7.46 -11.86
N ILE A 53 -9.47 -7.69 -10.69
CA ILE A 53 -9.19 -9.01 -10.15
C ILE A 53 -9.82 -9.10 -8.76
N TYR A 54 -10.60 -10.15 -8.54
CA TYR A 54 -11.33 -10.41 -7.29
C TYR A 54 -10.87 -11.75 -6.74
N LEU A 55 -10.24 -11.77 -5.56
CA LEU A 55 -9.62 -12.95 -4.94
C LEU A 55 -10.37 -13.40 -3.68
N HIS A 56 -10.03 -14.63 -3.26
CA HIS A 56 -10.54 -15.27 -2.04
C HIS A 56 -12.06 -15.50 -2.02
N LEU A 57 -12.69 -15.63 -3.20
CA LEU A 57 -14.13 -15.86 -3.32
C LEU A 57 -14.54 -17.21 -2.69
N GLN A 58 -15.80 -17.33 -2.29
CA GLN A 58 -16.38 -18.63 -1.90
C GLN A 58 -16.40 -19.61 -3.09
N ASP A 59 -16.55 -20.90 -2.83
CA ASP A 59 -16.77 -21.91 -3.87
C ASP A 59 -18.12 -21.67 -4.56
N GLY A 60 -18.13 -21.60 -5.89
CA GLY A 60 -19.37 -21.40 -6.62
C GLY A 60 -19.17 -21.47 -8.14
N PRO A 61 -19.71 -22.50 -8.81
CA PRO A 61 -19.51 -22.68 -10.26
C PRO A 61 -20.27 -21.67 -11.11
N SER A 62 -21.13 -20.84 -10.51
CA SER A 62 -21.96 -19.89 -11.26
C SER A 62 -21.13 -18.69 -11.68
N TYR A 63 -20.94 -18.54 -12.97
CA TYR A 63 -20.35 -17.36 -13.58
C TYR A 63 -21.14 -16.97 -14.84
N ARG A 64 -20.86 -15.75 -15.32
CA ARG A 64 -21.33 -15.22 -16.59
C ARG A 64 -20.14 -14.85 -17.45
N GLU A 65 -20.30 -14.89 -18.77
CA GLU A 65 -19.26 -14.44 -19.70
C GLU A 65 -19.15 -12.91 -19.72
N ALA A 66 -20.24 -12.20 -19.47
CA ALA A 66 -20.28 -10.75 -19.33
C ALA A 66 -21.09 -10.36 -18.09
N TYR A 67 -20.67 -9.27 -17.45
CA TYR A 67 -21.31 -8.69 -16.27
C TYR A 67 -21.61 -7.22 -16.48
N GLY A 68 -22.80 -6.79 -16.05
CA GLY A 68 -23.07 -5.37 -15.77
C GLY A 68 -22.69 -4.99 -14.34
N GLU A 69 -22.59 -3.70 -14.04
CA GLU A 69 -22.19 -3.16 -12.72
C GLU A 69 -22.98 -3.72 -11.52
N ARG A 70 -24.25 -4.10 -11.74
CA ARG A 70 -25.15 -4.60 -10.69
C ARG A 70 -25.31 -6.12 -10.68
N ASP A 71 -24.63 -6.81 -11.61
CA ASP A 71 -24.65 -8.26 -11.61
C ASP A 71 -23.88 -8.80 -10.41
N HIS A 72 -24.38 -9.91 -9.87
CA HIS A 72 -23.71 -10.59 -8.76
C HIS A 72 -22.49 -11.36 -9.29
N LEU A 73 -21.29 -10.87 -8.97
CA LEU A 73 -20.03 -11.49 -9.36
C LEU A 73 -19.71 -12.72 -8.51
N GLY A 74 -20.05 -12.69 -7.22
CA GLY A 74 -19.73 -13.76 -6.28
C GLY A 74 -19.85 -13.33 -4.84
N MET A 75 -19.42 -14.21 -3.94
CA MET A 75 -19.46 -13.97 -2.49
C MET A 75 -18.04 -13.90 -1.92
N ILE A 76 -17.83 -12.98 -0.99
CA ILE A 76 -16.61 -12.88 -0.19
C ILE A 76 -16.40 -14.19 0.56
N GLY A 77 -15.22 -14.76 0.41
CA GLY A 77 -14.83 -16.01 1.06
C GLY A 77 -13.53 -15.85 1.84
N ASN A 78 -12.86 -16.97 2.03
CA ASN A 78 -11.58 -17.08 2.71
C ASN A 78 -10.73 -18.19 2.04
N THR A 79 -10.87 -18.36 0.72
CA THR A 79 -10.22 -19.44 -0.02
C THR A 79 -8.77 -19.09 -0.36
N GLY A 80 -7.92 -20.11 -0.55
CA GLY A 80 -6.49 -19.90 -0.81
C GLY A 80 -5.69 -19.48 0.43
N ARG A 81 -4.68 -18.63 0.24
CA ARG A 81 -3.84 -18.09 1.32
C ARG A 81 -4.42 -16.76 1.80
N SER A 82 -5.38 -16.84 2.70
CA SER A 82 -6.04 -15.69 3.33
C SER A 82 -6.03 -15.81 4.85
N TYR A 83 -5.91 -14.67 5.55
CA TYR A 83 -5.87 -14.60 7.02
C TYR A 83 -7.25 -14.43 7.67
N GLY A 84 -8.31 -14.29 6.87
CA GLY A 84 -9.69 -14.10 7.33
C GLY A 84 -10.64 -13.80 6.18
N THR A 85 -11.95 -13.81 6.42
CA THR A 85 -12.94 -13.55 5.37
C THR A 85 -12.87 -12.10 4.87
N HIS A 86 -12.39 -11.90 3.65
CA HIS A 86 -12.30 -10.60 2.99
C HIS A 86 -12.21 -10.77 1.46
N LEU A 87 -12.51 -9.70 0.73
CA LEU A 87 -12.23 -9.58 -0.70
C LEU A 87 -10.86 -8.95 -0.87
N HIS A 88 -9.94 -9.64 -1.53
CA HIS A 88 -8.73 -9.01 -2.04
C HIS A 88 -8.97 -8.54 -3.47
N PHE A 89 -8.83 -7.23 -3.71
CA PHE A 89 -9.18 -6.57 -4.95
C PHE A 89 -8.01 -5.79 -5.53
N SER A 90 -7.82 -5.93 -6.84
CA SER A 90 -6.80 -5.21 -7.60
C SER A 90 -7.35 -4.71 -8.92
N ALA A 91 -6.94 -3.51 -9.33
CA ALA A 91 -7.21 -2.96 -10.65
C ALA A 91 -5.88 -2.77 -11.40
N LEU A 92 -5.82 -3.20 -12.66
CA LEU A 92 -4.62 -3.19 -13.48
C LEU A 92 -4.88 -2.50 -14.82
N ASN A 93 -3.92 -1.69 -15.28
CA ASN A 93 -3.87 -1.24 -16.67
C ASN A 93 -2.78 -2.03 -17.40
N ARG A 94 -3.18 -2.84 -18.37
CA ARG A 94 -2.28 -3.75 -19.08
C ARG A 94 -1.36 -3.03 -20.07
N THR A 95 -1.83 -1.97 -20.72
CA THR A 95 -0.99 -1.16 -21.64
C THR A 95 0.12 -0.45 -20.89
N GLU A 96 -0.23 0.18 -19.77
CA GLU A 96 0.72 0.93 -18.94
C GLU A 96 1.57 0.01 -18.05
N ARG A 97 1.15 -1.25 -17.88
CA ARG A 97 1.78 -2.24 -16.99
C ARG A 97 1.85 -1.77 -15.54
N VAL A 98 0.74 -1.20 -15.07
CA VAL A 98 0.61 -0.67 -13.70
C VAL A 98 -0.54 -1.33 -12.97
N SER A 99 -0.38 -1.51 -11.66
CA SER A 99 -1.48 -1.68 -10.73
C SER A 99 -1.91 -0.30 -10.24
N LEU A 100 -3.21 -0.03 -10.31
CA LEU A 100 -3.84 1.25 -10.00
C LEU A 100 -4.35 1.21 -8.56
N ASN A 101 -4.31 2.33 -7.84
CA ASN A 101 -5.02 2.46 -6.57
C ASN A 101 -6.55 2.38 -6.78
N PRO A 102 -7.23 1.33 -6.25
CA PRO A 102 -8.68 1.16 -6.30
C PRO A 102 -9.49 2.36 -5.85
N LEU A 103 -9.03 3.16 -4.87
CA LEU A 103 -9.80 4.32 -4.39
C LEU A 103 -10.11 5.34 -5.48
N LYS A 104 -9.31 5.39 -6.55
CA LYS A 104 -9.56 6.27 -7.69
C LYS A 104 -10.75 5.84 -8.53
N MET A 105 -11.17 4.59 -8.40
CA MET A 105 -12.17 3.93 -9.24
C MET A 105 -13.42 3.56 -8.46
N LEU A 106 -13.32 3.49 -7.13
CA LEU A 106 -14.43 3.24 -6.24
C LEU A 106 -15.25 4.52 -5.99
N PRO A 107 -16.53 4.39 -5.60
CA PRO A 107 -17.34 5.53 -5.21
C PRO A 107 -16.65 6.38 -4.14
N ALA A 108 -16.62 7.69 -4.35
CA ALA A 108 -15.99 8.61 -3.41
C ALA A 108 -16.66 8.53 -2.03
N ARG A 109 -15.86 8.35 -1.00
CA ARG A 109 -16.27 8.45 0.40
C ARG A 109 -15.71 9.76 0.97
N SER A 110 -16.53 10.50 1.72
CA SER A 110 -16.03 11.68 2.41
C SER A 110 -15.01 11.25 3.46
N ASP A 111 -13.83 11.85 3.39
CA ASP A 111 -12.75 11.67 4.34
C ASP A 111 -12.14 13.02 4.69
N GLN A 112 -12.03 13.28 5.99
CA GLN A 112 -11.48 14.51 6.57
C GLN A 112 -10.38 14.18 7.60
N THR A 113 -9.97 12.91 7.69
CA THR A 113 -9.02 12.45 8.69
C THR A 113 -7.64 12.41 8.04
N PRO A 114 -6.71 13.32 8.39
CA PRO A 114 -5.38 13.28 7.81
C PRO A 114 -4.56 12.09 8.33
N PRO A 115 -3.53 11.65 7.57
CA PRO A 115 -2.62 10.62 8.03
C PRO A 115 -1.95 10.99 9.35
N VAL A 116 -1.66 10.01 10.19
CA VAL A 116 -0.96 10.21 11.47
C VAL A 116 0.47 9.71 11.37
N ILE A 117 1.42 10.59 11.68
CA ILE A 117 2.84 10.23 11.85
C ILE A 117 3.02 9.81 13.32
N ALA A 118 3.02 8.52 13.58
CA ALA A 118 3.03 7.95 14.93
C ALA A 118 4.43 7.95 15.55
N GLY A 119 5.49 7.89 14.74
CA GLY A 119 6.84 7.93 15.24
C GLY A 119 7.92 7.93 14.16
N VAL A 120 9.11 8.37 14.57
CA VAL A 120 10.33 8.33 13.77
C VAL A 120 11.35 7.46 14.49
N PHE A 121 12.01 6.57 13.75
CA PHE A 121 12.90 5.57 14.31
C PHE A 121 14.20 5.46 13.52
N VAL A 122 15.26 5.05 14.20
CA VAL A 122 16.46 4.50 13.57
C VAL A 122 16.54 3.03 13.93
N ARG A 123 16.81 2.17 12.94
CA ARG A 123 17.06 0.74 13.14
C ARG A 123 18.56 0.46 13.15
N VAL A 124 19.04 -0.16 14.24
CA VAL A 124 20.42 -0.64 14.39
C VAL A 124 20.40 -2.13 14.72
N GLY A 125 20.83 -2.97 13.78
CA GLY A 125 20.57 -4.41 13.85
C GLY A 125 19.06 -4.66 13.86
N ASP A 126 18.56 -5.38 14.87
CA ASP A 126 17.13 -5.66 15.03
C ASP A 126 16.40 -4.67 15.96
N ARG A 127 17.13 -3.68 16.51
CA ARG A 127 16.57 -2.73 17.47
C ARG A 127 16.09 -1.45 16.78
N TYR A 128 14.82 -1.13 17.03
CA TYR A 128 14.20 0.15 16.67
C TYR A 128 14.35 1.13 17.82
N SER A 129 15.01 2.25 17.58
CA SER A 129 15.20 3.32 18.57
C SER A 129 14.42 4.54 18.12
N ALA A 130 13.45 4.98 18.93
CA ALA A 130 12.66 6.17 18.63
C ALA A 130 13.54 7.42 18.67
N VAL A 131 13.43 8.26 17.64
CA VAL A 131 14.00 9.60 17.59
C VAL A 131 12.88 10.56 17.96
N ARG A 132 13.05 11.31 19.05
CA ARG A 132 12.07 12.28 19.53
C ARG A 132 12.60 13.69 19.33
N GLU A 133 11.70 14.67 19.38
CA GLU A 133 12.07 16.08 19.41
C GLU A 133 13.11 16.35 20.50
N GLY A 134 14.17 17.08 20.15
CA GLY A 134 15.27 17.43 21.04
C GLY A 134 16.15 16.27 21.51
N ALA A 135 15.94 15.04 21.01
CA ALA A 135 16.73 13.88 21.42
C ALA A 135 18.20 14.03 21.01
N SER A 136 19.10 13.40 21.78
CA SER A 136 20.50 13.23 21.42
C SER A 136 20.78 11.76 21.18
N ILE A 137 21.14 11.39 19.95
CA ILE A 137 21.40 10.00 19.55
C ILE A 137 22.86 9.83 19.12
N ARG A 138 23.45 8.67 19.39
CA ARG A 138 24.78 8.30 18.89
C ARG A 138 24.63 7.30 17.75
N LEU A 139 25.24 7.60 16.60
CA LEU A 139 25.17 6.76 15.40
C LEU A 139 26.58 6.45 14.90
N THR A 140 26.78 5.24 14.40
CA THR A 140 28.07 4.77 13.85
C THR A 140 28.14 4.82 12.32
N ARG A 141 27.04 5.21 11.68
CA ARG A 141 26.90 5.42 10.24
C ARG A 141 25.64 6.24 9.97
N HIS A 142 25.45 6.65 8.73
CA HIS A 142 24.22 7.29 8.30
C HIS A 142 23.11 6.27 8.05
N TYR A 143 22.45 5.85 9.13
CA TYR A 143 21.29 4.98 9.06
C TYR A 143 20.08 5.69 8.42
N PRO A 144 19.26 5.01 7.62
CA PRO A 144 17.99 5.57 7.17
C PRO A 144 17.08 5.86 8.37
N LEU A 145 16.19 6.84 8.22
CA LEU A 145 15.09 7.07 9.15
C LEU A 145 13.89 6.23 8.71
N LEU A 146 13.19 5.65 9.69
CA LEU A 146 11.98 4.88 9.49
C LEU A 146 10.82 5.65 10.10
N VAL A 147 9.76 5.86 9.34
CA VAL A 147 8.60 6.62 9.78
C VAL A 147 7.39 5.72 9.84
N GLU A 148 6.79 5.62 11.01
CA GLU A 148 5.51 4.95 11.18
C GLU A 148 4.40 5.94 10.81
N ILE A 149 3.70 5.66 9.71
CA ILE A 149 2.58 6.46 9.25
C ILE A 149 1.35 5.55 9.15
N THR A 150 0.26 5.96 9.77
CA THR A 150 -1.03 5.27 9.73
C THR A 150 -2.08 6.19 9.14
N ASP A 151 -2.98 5.64 8.34
CA ASP A 151 -4.08 6.40 7.73
C ASP A 151 -5.39 5.61 7.77
N SER A 152 -6.51 6.31 7.92
CA SER A 152 -7.85 5.73 8.03
C SER A 152 -8.93 6.74 7.62
N MET A 153 -10.00 6.27 6.99
CA MET A 153 -11.20 7.07 6.67
C MET A 153 -12.15 7.26 7.88
N GLY A 154 -11.60 7.41 9.09
CA GLY A 154 -12.36 7.58 10.34
C GLY A 154 -12.91 6.30 10.99
N GLY A 155 -12.59 5.11 10.46
CA GLY A 155 -12.92 3.81 11.05
C GLY A 155 -11.67 3.02 11.48
N THR A 156 -11.72 1.70 11.34
CA THR A 156 -10.62 0.78 11.67
C THR A 156 -9.80 0.38 10.45
N GLU A 157 -10.07 0.99 9.29
CA GLU A 157 -9.36 0.75 8.04
C GLU A 157 -7.88 1.16 8.15
N ARG A 158 -7.02 0.54 7.34
CA ARG A 158 -5.59 0.85 7.27
C ARG A 158 -5.20 1.13 5.82
N LEU A 159 -5.14 2.41 5.46
CA LEU A 159 -4.98 2.84 4.06
C LEU A 159 -3.54 3.17 3.70
N GLY A 160 -2.75 3.61 4.69
CA GLY A 160 -1.41 4.14 4.51
C GLY A 160 -1.41 5.53 3.85
N ALA A 161 -0.25 6.20 3.85
CA ALA A 161 -0.07 7.50 3.19
C ALA A 161 -0.05 7.39 1.66
N HIS A 162 -0.94 8.11 0.99
CA HIS A 162 -1.03 8.20 -0.48
C HIS A 162 0.10 9.04 -1.09
N SER A 163 0.60 10.04 -0.37
CA SER A 163 1.80 10.79 -0.75
C SER A 163 2.74 10.94 0.45
N LEU A 164 4.04 10.98 0.17
CA LEU A 164 5.06 11.20 1.18
C LEU A 164 6.19 12.05 0.61
N ALA A 165 6.47 13.18 1.26
CA ALA A 165 7.68 13.95 1.05
C ALA A 165 8.46 14.07 2.35
N ALA A 166 9.79 13.99 2.27
CA ALA A 166 10.67 14.21 3.40
C ALA A 166 11.78 15.19 3.06
N TYR A 167 12.06 16.09 3.99
CA TYR A 167 13.15 17.03 3.93
C TYR A 167 14.05 16.78 5.13
N PHE A 168 15.35 16.66 4.88
CA PHE A 168 16.34 16.44 5.90
C PHE A 168 17.40 17.53 5.81
N ASN A 169 17.64 18.24 6.92
CA ASN A 169 18.54 19.39 7.00
C ASN A 169 18.25 20.45 5.90
N GLY A 170 16.97 20.69 5.63
CA GLY A 170 16.50 21.67 4.63
C GLY A 170 16.50 21.18 3.17
N HIS A 171 17.01 19.99 2.89
CA HIS A 171 17.02 19.42 1.53
C HIS A 171 15.92 18.39 1.36
N LYS A 172 15.20 18.42 0.23
CA LYS A 172 14.24 17.36 -0.12
C LYS A 172 14.99 16.07 -0.41
N VAL A 173 14.79 15.05 0.41
CA VAL A 173 15.45 13.74 0.30
C VAL A 173 14.53 12.64 -0.22
N MET A 174 13.22 12.88 -0.18
CA MET A 174 12.21 11.95 -0.68
C MET A 174 10.97 12.71 -1.17
N GLU A 175 10.38 12.20 -2.24
CA GLU A 175 9.05 12.56 -2.73
C GLU A 175 8.47 11.35 -3.47
N ILE A 176 7.36 10.82 -2.99
CA ILE A 176 6.73 9.61 -3.52
C ILE A 176 5.23 9.82 -3.58
N ASN A 177 4.63 9.41 -4.70
CA ASN A 177 3.20 9.29 -4.84
C ASN A 177 2.84 7.81 -5.05
N PHE A 178 1.91 7.31 -4.23
CA PHE A 178 1.49 5.90 -4.19
C PHE A 178 0.26 5.61 -5.06
N THR A 179 0.02 6.39 -6.12
CA THR A 179 -1.11 6.18 -7.06
C THR A 179 -0.97 4.90 -7.86
N THR A 180 0.25 4.57 -8.28
CA THR A 180 0.54 3.43 -9.16
C THR A 180 1.68 2.59 -8.62
N LEU A 181 1.57 1.29 -8.88
CA LEU A 181 2.65 0.33 -8.73
C LEU A 181 3.02 -0.14 -10.13
N GLU A 182 4.18 0.27 -10.62
CA GLU A 182 4.63 -0.04 -11.97
C GLU A 182 5.42 -1.34 -12.02
N TYR A 183 5.26 -2.10 -13.10
CA TYR A 183 6.10 -3.26 -13.38
C TYR A 183 7.20 -2.90 -14.37
N SER A 184 8.45 -2.92 -13.91
CA SER A 184 9.63 -2.66 -14.73
C SER A 184 10.52 -3.90 -14.88
N LYS A 185 11.56 -3.83 -15.72
CA LYS A 185 12.60 -4.87 -15.78
C LYS A 185 13.32 -5.09 -14.44
N ASN A 186 13.29 -4.08 -13.56
CA ASN A 186 13.95 -4.10 -12.25
C ASN A 186 13.00 -4.54 -11.12
N GLY A 187 11.83 -5.09 -11.46
CA GLY A 187 10.78 -5.47 -10.52
C GLY A 187 9.74 -4.37 -10.34
N LEU A 188 9.01 -4.46 -9.23
CA LEU A 188 7.95 -3.53 -8.86
C LEU A 188 8.53 -2.19 -8.40
N THR A 189 8.01 -1.10 -8.94
CA THR A 189 8.40 0.26 -8.58
C THR A 189 7.21 1.14 -8.22
N ILE A 190 7.45 2.18 -7.45
CA ILE A 190 6.51 3.28 -7.22
C ILE A 190 7.27 4.57 -7.45
N SER A 191 6.79 5.41 -8.37
CA SER A 191 7.49 6.66 -8.74
C SER A 191 8.96 6.42 -9.09
N GLY A 192 9.28 5.30 -9.75
CA GLY A 192 10.64 4.90 -10.13
C GLY A 192 11.52 4.32 -9.02
N ASN A 193 11.07 4.33 -7.75
CA ASN A 193 11.77 3.69 -6.64
C ASN A 193 11.37 2.22 -6.54
N LYS A 194 12.30 1.31 -6.24
CA LYS A 194 11.96 -0.10 -6.03
C LYS A 194 11.05 -0.25 -4.82
N PHE A 195 9.95 -0.98 -4.97
CA PHE A 195 8.94 -1.16 -3.91
C PHE A 195 9.55 -1.63 -2.58
N HIS A 196 10.47 -2.60 -2.63
CA HIS A 196 11.11 -3.18 -1.45
C HIS A 196 12.08 -2.23 -0.74
N ASP A 197 12.46 -1.10 -1.35
CA ASP A 197 13.36 -0.12 -0.74
C ASP A 197 12.60 1.01 0.00
N LEU A 198 11.27 1.06 -0.17
CA LEU A 198 10.40 2.11 0.37
C LEU A 198 9.91 1.83 1.78
N PHE A 199 9.94 0.57 2.21
CA PHE A 199 9.46 0.12 3.50
C PHE A 199 10.48 -0.77 4.16
N ASP A 200 10.44 -0.86 5.48
CA ASP A 200 11.15 -1.90 6.21
C ASP A 200 10.24 -3.12 6.49
N GLU A 201 10.76 -4.09 7.23
CA GLU A 201 10.03 -5.32 7.58
C GLU A 201 8.79 -5.09 8.46
N LYS A 202 8.68 -3.93 9.13
CA LYS A 202 7.50 -3.54 9.92
C LYS A 202 6.50 -2.73 9.10
N GLY A 203 6.81 -2.41 7.85
CA GLY A 203 6.01 -1.54 7.00
C GLY A 203 6.22 -0.04 7.28
N TYR A 204 7.25 0.33 8.03
CA TYR A 204 7.61 1.74 8.24
C TYR A 204 8.23 2.32 6.98
N TYR A 205 7.83 3.53 6.63
CA TYR A 205 8.30 4.25 5.46
C TYR A 205 9.78 4.60 5.65
N ARG A 206 10.61 4.19 4.69
CA ARG A 206 12.06 4.28 4.80
C ARG A 206 12.60 5.53 4.10
N ILE A 207 12.95 6.56 4.87
CA ILE A 207 13.67 7.73 4.37
C ILE A 207 15.16 7.40 4.27
N GLY A 208 15.57 6.99 3.07
CA GLY A 208 16.95 6.67 2.72
C GLY A 208 17.77 7.90 2.25
N ASN A 209 19.04 7.65 1.92
CA ASN A 209 19.96 8.62 1.30
C ASN A 209 20.13 9.94 2.07
N ILE A 210 20.11 9.85 3.40
CA ILE A 210 20.34 10.99 4.30
C ILE A 210 21.77 10.97 4.84
N SER A 211 22.33 12.16 5.05
CA SER A 211 23.62 12.36 5.72
C SER A 211 23.40 13.25 6.94
N TYR A 212 23.59 12.67 8.11
CA TYR A 212 23.53 13.40 9.37
C TYR A 212 24.72 14.35 9.51
N ASN A 213 24.47 15.51 10.11
CA ASN A 213 25.51 16.37 10.67
C ASN A 213 25.90 15.84 12.05
N ASN A 214 27.17 16.01 12.44
CA ASN A 214 27.57 15.86 13.84
C ASN A 214 27.09 17.09 14.61
N GLY A 215 26.12 16.92 15.51
CA GLY A 215 25.38 17.99 16.17
C GLY A 215 23.92 18.08 15.68
N PRO A 216 23.36 19.29 15.51
CA PRO A 216 21.95 19.47 15.17
C PRO A 216 21.58 18.96 13.77
N ASN A 217 20.42 18.31 13.70
CA ASN A 217 19.76 17.87 12.48
C ASN A 217 18.27 18.22 12.55
N SER A 218 17.66 18.43 11.38
CA SER A 218 16.22 18.67 11.26
C SER A 218 15.58 17.72 10.24
N LEU A 219 14.34 17.33 10.53
CA LEU A 219 13.52 16.49 9.69
C LEU A 219 12.14 17.13 9.54
N LYS A 220 11.66 17.24 8.31
CA LYS A 220 10.29 17.58 7.99
C LYS A 220 9.69 16.45 7.16
N ILE A 221 8.51 15.99 7.54
CA ILE A 221 7.73 14.97 6.85
C ILE A 221 6.39 15.59 6.48
N VAL A 222 5.98 15.37 5.23
CA VAL A 222 4.67 15.76 4.72
C VAL A 222 4.02 14.48 4.19
N ALA A 223 2.93 14.05 4.82
CA ALA A 223 2.19 12.86 4.45
C ALA A 223 0.76 13.24 4.07
N GLY A 224 0.32 12.83 2.89
CA GLY A 224 -1.04 13.06 2.39
C GLY A 224 -1.82 11.75 2.25
N ASP A 225 -3.13 11.80 2.50
CA ASP A 225 -4.05 10.71 2.18
C ASP A 225 -4.56 10.80 0.74
N PHE A 226 -5.46 9.89 0.38
CA PHE A 226 -6.07 9.87 -0.95
C PHE A 226 -7.10 11.00 -1.15
N ALA A 227 -7.76 11.45 -0.09
CA ALA A 227 -8.78 12.50 -0.13
C ALA A 227 -8.18 13.91 -0.19
N GLY A 228 -6.85 14.04 -0.01
CA GLY A 228 -6.10 15.29 -0.04
C GLY A 228 -5.90 15.93 1.33
N ASN A 229 -6.23 15.25 2.44
CA ASN A 229 -5.84 15.73 3.76
C ASN A 229 -4.35 15.48 3.97
N GLU A 230 -3.70 16.38 4.72
CA GLU A 230 -2.25 16.38 4.89
C GLU A 230 -1.87 16.54 6.36
N THR A 231 -0.82 15.83 6.76
CA THR A 231 -0.11 16.05 8.02
C THR A 231 1.33 16.48 7.73
N VAL A 232 1.72 17.58 8.37
CA VAL A 232 3.10 18.07 8.41
C VAL A 232 3.67 17.81 9.80
N HIS A 233 4.79 17.10 9.86
CA HIS A 233 5.55 16.88 11.08
C HIS A 233 6.97 17.43 10.93
N GLU A 234 7.35 18.33 11.82
CA GLU A 234 8.70 18.92 11.87
C GLU A 234 9.34 18.59 13.21
N MET A 235 10.60 18.18 13.15
CA MET A 235 11.37 17.88 14.35
C MET A 235 12.85 18.20 14.19
N SER A 236 13.51 18.46 15.31
CA SER A 236 14.96 18.63 15.42
C SER A 236 15.55 17.68 16.46
N PHE A 237 16.75 17.19 16.21
CA PHE A 237 17.47 16.29 17.12
C PHE A 237 18.98 16.41 16.92
N ASN A 238 19.75 16.02 17.92
CA ASN A 238 21.20 16.03 17.89
C ASN A 238 21.74 14.63 17.59
N VAL A 239 22.78 14.56 16.76
CA VAL A 239 23.49 13.32 16.45
C VAL A 239 24.95 13.45 16.83
N ASN A 240 25.45 12.51 17.64
CA ASN A 240 26.87 12.29 17.82
C ASN A 240 27.31 11.19 16.84
N LEU A 241 28.07 11.58 15.81
CA LEU A 241 28.57 10.67 14.79
C LEU A 241 29.91 10.07 15.22
N ASP A 242 29.90 8.76 15.43
CA ASP A 242 31.06 7.95 15.75
C ASP A 242 31.32 6.95 14.62
N ILE A 243 31.61 7.49 13.44
CA ILE A 243 31.93 6.70 12.26
C ILE A 243 33.40 6.33 12.35
N LYS A 244 33.69 5.03 12.48
CA LYS A 244 35.06 4.53 12.38
C LYS A 244 35.50 4.63 10.92
N GLU A 245 36.64 5.28 10.69
CA GLU A 245 37.34 5.30 9.41
C GLU A 245 37.66 3.88 8.90
#